data_AF-A0A7J3KDG3-F1
#
_entry.id   AF-A0A7J3KDG3-F1
#
_cell.length_a   1.000
_cell.length_b   1.000
_cell.length_c   1.000
_cell.angle_alpha   90.00
_cell.angle_beta   90.00
_cell.angle_gamma   90.00
#
_symmetry.space_group_name_H-M   'P 1'
#
loop_
_entity.id
_entity.type
_entity.pdbx_description
1 polymer ?
#
loop_
_entity_poly.entity_id
_entity_poly.type
_entity_poly.pdbx_seq_one_letter_code
_entity_poly.pdbx_strand_id
1 'polypeptide(L)'
;MKDFYISGVHINNMKIFFGLKNQYYPNEYSPEDEYKRIEFEGFEKKDNKKIFLAIGIIILVISLIFIFSKPTQTKTNQTISKALCGNRICEIGENCFNCAPDCKCNEGEYCSEEKQTCVKPICGNNVCEIFESYENCCIDCGCPFDYEICNKTKNACEVRPMNITESEALDVLLNYLNNQGKNVLESEIFGIGQCGNKLCVFIRVKIEDDEWYRMFGVDEERNVNEIPLL
;
A
#
# COMPACT_ATOMS: atom_id res chain seq x y z
N MET A 1 -14.07 -20.93 18.41
CA MET A 1 -14.16 -22.07 19.36
C MET A 1 -12.98 -22.97 19.08
N LYS A 2 -12.09 -23.17 20.07
CA LYS A 2 -11.05 -24.20 20.00
C LYS A 2 -11.20 -25.03 21.26
N ASP A 3 -11.53 -26.29 21.08
CA ASP A 3 -11.76 -27.24 22.15
C ASP A 3 -10.44 -27.58 22.84
N PHE A 4 -10.43 -27.53 24.16
CA PHE A 4 -9.40 -28.13 24.99
C PHE A 4 -9.91 -29.48 25.48
N TYR A 5 -9.26 -30.56 25.07
CA TYR A 5 -9.46 -31.87 25.68
C TYR A 5 -8.37 -32.12 26.72
N ILE A 6 -8.79 -32.41 27.95
CA ILE A 6 -7.92 -32.99 28.99
C ILE A 6 -8.22 -34.49 29.01
N SER A 7 -7.26 -35.28 28.54
CA SER A 7 -7.27 -36.73 28.68
C SER A 7 -6.16 -37.16 29.63
N GLY A 8 -6.54 -37.73 30.78
CA GLY A 8 -5.67 -38.58 31.59
C GLY A 8 -5.48 -38.14 33.05
N VAL A 9 -6.15 -38.85 33.95
CA VAL A 9 -5.79 -38.99 35.38
C VAL A 9 -5.64 -40.49 35.65
N HIS A 10 -4.43 -40.96 36.00
CA HIS A 10 -4.20 -41.80 37.20
C HIS A 10 -2.70 -42.08 37.46
N ILE A 11 -2.18 -41.42 38.49
CA ILE A 11 -1.47 -41.93 39.69
C ILE A 11 -0.64 -43.24 39.55
N ASN A 12 0.67 -43.11 39.34
CA ASN A 12 1.73 -43.42 40.31
C ASN A 12 3.11 -43.19 39.67
N ASN A 13 3.96 -42.40 40.32
CA ASN A 13 5.38 -42.17 39.98
C ASN A 13 5.69 -41.65 38.57
N MET A 14 5.24 -40.45 38.21
CA MET A 14 5.76 -39.75 37.02
C MET A 14 6.01 -38.27 37.27
N LYS A 15 7.20 -37.80 36.84
CA LYS A 15 7.60 -36.39 36.78
C LYS A 15 6.76 -35.65 35.74
N ILE A 16 6.17 -34.52 36.14
CA ILE A 16 5.38 -33.67 35.24
C ILE A 16 6.32 -32.65 34.60
N PHE A 17 6.38 -32.63 33.27
CA PHE A 17 7.03 -31.58 32.50
C PHE A 17 5.97 -30.67 31.89
N PHE A 18 6.01 -29.39 32.21
CA PHE A 18 5.22 -28.36 31.52
C PHE A 18 6.08 -27.73 30.44
N GLY A 19 5.92 -28.17 29.20
CA GLY A 19 6.49 -27.52 28.03
C GLY A 19 5.49 -26.52 27.45
N LEU A 20 5.74 -25.22 27.61
CA LEU A 20 5.06 -24.19 26.82
C LEU A 20 5.80 -24.06 25.48
N LYS A 21 5.20 -24.56 24.39
CA LYS A 21 5.69 -24.28 23.04
C LYS A 21 5.14 -22.93 22.58
N ASN A 22 5.98 -21.90 22.59
CA ASN A 22 5.76 -20.73 21.76
C ASN A 22 6.18 -21.07 20.32
N GLN A 23 5.27 -20.99 19.37
CA GLN A 23 5.58 -21.05 17.95
C GLN A 23 5.97 -19.65 17.47
N TYR A 24 7.27 -19.37 17.41
CA TYR A 24 7.83 -18.35 16.52
C TYR A 24 9.30 -18.71 16.25
N TYR A 25 9.61 -19.04 14.99
CA TYR A 25 10.98 -19.14 14.46
C TYR A 25 11.29 -17.82 13.75
N PRO A 26 12.54 -17.32 13.83
CA PRO A 26 13.47 -17.60 12.72
C PRO A 26 14.90 -17.96 13.15
N ASN A 27 15.48 -18.86 12.35
CA ASN A 27 16.90 -19.12 12.03
C ASN A 27 18.01 -18.48 12.89
N GLU A 28 18.64 -19.31 13.72
CA GLU A 28 20.09 -19.63 13.76
C GLU A 28 20.33 -20.42 15.06
N TYR A 29 20.51 -21.74 14.95
CA TYR A 29 20.68 -22.62 16.10
C TYR A 29 22.12 -23.11 16.16
N SER A 30 22.90 -22.53 17.09
CA SER A 30 24.21 -23.02 17.53
C SER A 30 24.00 -23.90 18.78
N PRO A 31 24.45 -25.17 18.80
CA PRO A 31 24.06 -26.11 19.84
C PRO A 31 25.12 -26.26 20.94
N GLU A 32 25.31 -25.25 21.79
CA GLU A 32 26.12 -25.38 23.03
C GLU A 32 25.56 -24.51 24.16
N ASP A 33 24.31 -24.75 24.59
CA ASP A 33 23.81 -24.18 25.84
C ASP A 33 23.36 -25.28 26.80
N GLU A 34 24.13 -25.33 27.89
CA GLU A 34 24.13 -26.25 29.01
C GLU A 34 22.78 -26.25 29.74
N TYR A 35 21.98 -27.30 29.56
CA TYR A 35 20.73 -27.49 30.31
C TYR A 35 21.04 -27.73 31.79
N LYS A 36 20.96 -26.67 32.59
CA LYS A 36 21.10 -26.71 34.05
C LYS A 36 19.96 -27.53 34.65
N ARG A 37 20.26 -28.78 34.99
CA ARG A 37 19.37 -29.71 35.70
C ARG A 37 19.14 -29.18 37.12
N ILE A 38 17.97 -28.60 37.38
CA ILE A 38 17.54 -28.28 38.74
C ILE A 38 17.02 -29.59 39.36
N GLU A 39 17.84 -30.22 40.19
CA GLU A 39 17.40 -31.30 41.07
C GLU A 39 16.57 -30.70 42.20
N PHE A 40 15.27 -30.97 42.18
CA PHE A 40 14.39 -30.67 43.32
C PHE A 40 14.60 -31.75 44.38
N GLU A 41 15.33 -31.38 45.44
CA GLU A 41 15.48 -32.20 46.63
C GLU A 41 14.12 -32.43 47.30
N GLY A 42 13.91 -33.68 47.74
CA GLY A 42 12.66 -34.17 48.27
C GLY A 42 12.21 -33.41 49.51
N PHE A 43 10.99 -32.88 49.46
CA PHE A 43 10.32 -32.35 50.64
C PHE A 43 10.05 -33.50 51.63
N GLU A 44 10.80 -33.52 52.73
CA GLU A 44 10.57 -34.43 53.84
C GLU A 44 9.15 -34.27 54.39
N LYS A 45 8.50 -35.41 54.59
CA LYS A 45 7.09 -35.55 54.96
C LYS A 45 6.91 -35.26 56.45
N LYS A 46 7.00 -33.99 56.84
CA LYS A 46 6.60 -33.52 58.18
C LYS A 46 5.08 -33.50 58.28
N ASP A 47 4.52 -33.71 59.46
CA ASP A 47 3.07 -33.88 59.71
C ASP A 47 2.24 -32.65 59.27
N ASN A 48 1.87 -32.63 57.99
CA ASN A 48 1.27 -31.48 57.30
C ASN A 48 -0.25 -31.37 57.49
N LYS A 49 -0.86 -32.07 58.46
CA LYS A 49 -2.33 -32.02 58.68
C LYS A 49 -2.84 -30.60 58.90
N LYS A 50 -2.05 -29.74 59.57
CA LYS A 50 -2.40 -28.32 59.76
C LYS A 50 -2.25 -27.50 58.47
N ILE A 51 -1.29 -27.84 57.61
CA ILE A 51 -1.05 -27.16 56.32
C ILE A 51 -2.17 -27.50 55.33
N PHE A 52 -2.58 -28.77 55.24
CA PHE A 52 -3.70 -29.16 54.38
C PHE A 52 -5.03 -28.50 54.82
N LEU A 53 -5.24 -28.33 56.13
CA LEU A 53 -6.42 -27.62 56.64
C LEU A 53 -6.40 -26.12 56.27
N ALA A 54 -5.23 -25.47 56.36
CA ALA A 54 -5.07 -24.08 55.93
C ALA A 54 -5.29 -23.89 54.43
N ILE A 55 -4.74 -24.79 53.59
CA ILE A 55 -4.94 -24.76 52.13
C ILE A 55 -6.43 -24.98 51.79
N GLY A 56 -7.10 -25.91 52.49
CA GLY A 56 -8.53 -26.15 52.30
C GLY A 56 -9.40 -24.93 52.57
N ILE A 57 -9.12 -24.17 53.63
CA ILE A 57 -9.85 -22.93 53.96
C ILE A 57 -9.62 -21.87 52.88
N ILE A 58 -8.39 -21.70 52.40
CA ILE A 58 -8.06 -20.73 51.35
C ILE A 58 -8.81 -21.04 50.05
N ILE A 59 -8.85 -22.31 49.63
CA ILE A 59 -9.58 -22.73 48.43
C ILE A 59 -11.09 -22.48 48.57
N LEU A 60 -11.65 -22.68 49.76
CA LEU A 60 -13.07 -22.45 50.04
C LEU A 60 -13.43 -20.96 49.94
N VAL A 61 -12.58 -20.08 50.47
CA VAL A 61 -12.75 -18.62 50.36
C VAL A 61 -12.65 -18.15 48.90
N ILE A 62 -11.66 -18.64 48.14
CA ILE A 62 -11.53 -18.31 46.71
C ILE A 62 -12.76 -18.77 45.91
N SER A 63 -13.26 -19.97 46.21
CA SER A 63 -14.45 -20.52 45.56
C SER A 63 -15.69 -19.67 45.85
N LEU A 64 -15.86 -19.20 47.10
CA LEU A 64 -16.95 -18.30 47.47
C LEU A 64 -16.84 -16.95 46.75
N ILE A 65 -15.65 -16.36 46.66
CA ILE A 65 -15.43 -15.11 45.91
C ILE A 65 -15.85 -15.30 44.45
N PHE A 66 -15.46 -16.39 43.78
CA PHE A 66 -15.88 -16.66 42.40
C PHE A 66 -17.41 -16.83 42.23
N ILE A 67 -18.10 -17.38 43.23
CA ILE A 67 -19.57 -17.52 43.18
C ILE A 67 -20.26 -16.15 43.33
N PHE A 68 -19.74 -15.28 44.19
CA PHE A 68 -20.32 -13.95 44.45
C PHE A 68 -19.85 -12.86 43.47
N SER A 69 -18.72 -13.05 42.79
CA SER A 69 -18.17 -12.11 41.81
C SER A 69 -18.70 -12.34 40.39
N LYS A 70 -19.90 -12.93 40.21
CA LYS A 70 -20.50 -12.99 38.86
C LYS A 70 -20.58 -11.56 38.32
N PRO A 71 -19.81 -11.22 37.27
CA PRO A 71 -19.86 -9.89 36.71
C PRO A 71 -21.29 -9.70 36.20
N THR A 72 -21.96 -8.67 36.70
CA THR A 72 -23.19 -8.16 36.11
C THR A 72 -22.83 -7.79 34.68
N GLN A 73 -23.09 -8.69 33.74
CA GLN A 73 -23.03 -8.37 32.33
C GLN A 73 -24.18 -7.41 32.09
N THR A 74 -23.90 -6.12 32.26
CA THR A 74 -24.65 -5.07 31.60
C THR A 74 -24.52 -5.34 30.11
N LYS A 75 -25.49 -6.08 29.58
CA LYS A 75 -25.79 -6.05 28.15
C LYS A 75 -26.15 -4.60 27.86
N THR A 76 -25.16 -3.81 27.50
CA THR A 76 -25.39 -2.69 26.60
C THR A 76 -26.00 -3.33 25.37
N ASN A 77 -27.32 -3.22 25.24
CA ASN A 77 -27.99 -3.27 23.96
C ASN A 77 -27.42 -2.10 23.17
N GLN A 78 -26.20 -2.28 22.66
CA GLN A 78 -25.74 -1.59 21.49
C GLN A 78 -26.69 -2.12 20.43
N THR A 79 -27.78 -1.39 20.24
CA THR A 79 -28.55 -1.44 19.01
C THR A 79 -27.48 -1.30 17.95
N ILE A 80 -27.14 -2.40 17.28
CA ILE A 80 -26.37 -2.36 16.05
C ILE A 80 -27.33 -1.64 15.12
N SER A 81 -27.28 -0.30 15.19
CA SER A 81 -27.74 0.58 14.15
C SER A 81 -27.16 -0.04 12.91
N LYS A 82 -28.02 -0.67 12.11
CA LYS A 82 -27.64 -1.18 10.82
C LYS A 82 -27.14 0.05 10.09
N ALA A 83 -25.82 0.22 10.04
CA ALA A 83 -25.20 1.43 9.54
C ALA A 83 -25.81 1.72 8.17
N LEU A 84 -26.57 2.81 8.11
CA LEU A 84 -27.41 3.11 6.97
C LEU A 84 -26.51 3.81 5.97
N CYS A 85 -25.89 3.00 5.12
CA CYS A 85 -25.11 3.54 4.03
C CYS A 85 -25.97 4.46 3.14
N GLY A 86 -25.40 5.62 2.77
CA GLY A 86 -25.99 6.66 1.95
C GLY A 86 -26.29 7.98 2.68
N ASN A 87 -25.80 8.18 3.91
CA ASN A 87 -25.97 9.44 4.65
C ASN A 87 -24.82 10.44 4.46
N ARG A 88 -23.78 10.07 3.68
CA ARG A 88 -22.54 10.81 3.40
C ARG A 88 -21.63 11.03 4.61
N ILE A 89 -21.80 10.26 5.68
CA ILE A 89 -20.97 10.29 6.88
C ILE A 89 -20.47 8.87 7.12
N CYS A 90 -19.16 8.67 7.12
CA CYS A 90 -18.57 7.36 7.42
C CYS A 90 -18.69 7.05 8.93
N GLU A 91 -19.70 6.27 9.31
CA GLU A 91 -20.01 5.95 10.71
C GLU A 91 -19.15 4.79 11.25
N ILE A 92 -19.19 4.58 12.57
CA ILE A 92 -18.48 3.46 13.21
C ILE A 92 -19.04 2.13 12.71
N GLY A 93 -18.18 1.31 12.09
CA GLY A 93 -18.55 0.03 11.48
C GLY A 93 -18.76 0.10 9.97
N GLU A 94 -18.75 1.30 9.39
CA GLU A 94 -18.68 1.51 7.95
C GLU A 94 -17.22 1.61 7.48
N ASN A 95 -16.99 1.19 6.25
CA ASN A 95 -15.71 1.31 5.57
C ASN A 95 -15.91 1.41 4.06
N CYS A 96 -14.82 1.64 3.34
CA CYS A 96 -14.85 1.83 1.89
C CYS A 96 -15.38 0.61 1.11
N PHE A 97 -15.44 -0.58 1.71
CA PHE A 97 -15.92 -1.81 1.07
C PHE A 97 -17.41 -2.04 1.30
N ASN A 98 -17.90 -1.83 2.54
CA ASN A 98 -19.30 -2.06 2.88
C ASN A 98 -20.19 -0.81 2.72
N CYS A 99 -19.59 0.38 2.63
CA CYS A 99 -20.27 1.64 2.40
C CYS A 99 -19.42 2.65 1.61
N ALA A 100 -19.03 2.29 0.39
CA ALA A 100 -18.28 3.16 -0.51
C ALA A 100 -18.89 4.56 -0.75
N PRO A 101 -20.23 4.76 -0.80
CA PRO A 101 -20.82 6.09 -0.98
C PRO A 101 -20.44 7.10 0.12
N ASP A 102 -20.30 6.65 1.37
CA ASP A 102 -20.06 7.50 2.53
C ASP A 102 -18.61 7.46 3.01
N CYS A 103 -17.96 6.29 2.88
CA CYS A 103 -16.56 6.05 3.23
C CYS A 103 -15.66 6.02 1.98
N LYS A 104 -15.69 7.08 1.17
CA LYS A 104 -14.83 7.17 -0.02
C LYS A 104 -13.37 7.32 0.37
N CYS A 105 -12.50 6.66 -0.39
CA CYS A 105 -11.07 6.90 -0.29
C CYS A 105 -10.70 8.25 -0.89
N ASN A 106 -9.60 8.83 -0.40
CA ASN A 106 -9.10 10.08 -0.93
C ASN A 106 -8.45 9.86 -2.30
N GLU A 107 -8.13 10.95 -2.98
CA GLU A 107 -7.39 10.90 -4.24
C GLU A 107 -6.06 10.15 -4.07
N GLY A 108 -5.80 9.20 -4.98
CA GLY A 108 -4.62 8.33 -4.95
C GLY A 108 -4.68 7.15 -3.97
N GLU A 109 -5.79 6.99 -3.23
CA GLU A 109 -6.03 5.83 -2.38
C GLU A 109 -7.00 4.85 -3.03
N TYR A 110 -6.87 3.57 -2.70
CA TYR A 110 -7.84 2.54 -3.08
C TYR A 110 -8.37 1.82 -1.84
N CYS A 111 -9.56 1.24 -1.97
CA CYS A 111 -10.12 0.41 -0.91
C CYS A 111 -9.50 -0.99 -0.96
N SER A 112 -8.62 -1.30 -0.01
CA SER A 112 -8.03 -2.63 0.09
C SER A 112 -9.08 -3.65 0.54
N GLU A 113 -9.30 -4.70 -0.25
CA GLU A 113 -10.20 -5.80 0.12
C GLU A 113 -9.70 -6.55 1.37
N GLU A 114 -8.39 -6.75 1.49
CA GLU A 114 -7.75 -7.42 2.63
C GLU A 114 -7.90 -6.62 3.93
N LYS A 115 -7.58 -5.31 3.88
CA LYS A 115 -7.58 -4.45 5.08
C LYS A 115 -8.93 -3.78 5.35
N GLN A 116 -9.85 -3.84 4.39
CA GLN A 116 -11.15 -3.15 4.41
C GLN A 116 -11.02 -1.66 4.78
N THR A 117 -9.97 -1.02 4.28
CA THR A 117 -9.65 0.37 4.58
C THR A 117 -8.97 1.02 3.37
N CYS A 118 -8.99 2.34 3.33
CA CYS A 118 -8.30 3.09 2.29
C CYS A 118 -6.80 3.03 2.52
N VAL A 119 -6.07 2.60 1.50
CA VAL A 119 -4.61 2.51 1.54
C VAL A 119 -4.02 3.21 0.32
N LYS A 120 -2.80 3.69 0.48
CA LYS A 120 -2.00 4.20 -0.63
C LYS A 120 -1.19 3.06 -1.25
N PRO A 121 -1.03 3.06 -2.58
CA PRO A 121 -0.04 2.19 -3.23
C PRO A 121 1.36 2.47 -2.66
N ILE A 122 2.21 1.44 -2.62
CA ILE A 122 3.54 1.52 -2.01
C ILE A 122 4.58 1.42 -3.13
N CYS A 123 5.03 2.58 -3.59
CA CYS A 123 6.04 2.64 -4.64
C CYS A 123 7.45 2.31 -4.15
N GLY A 124 8.26 1.71 -5.02
CA GLY A 124 9.68 1.41 -4.85
C GLY A 124 10.01 -0.05 -4.58
N ASN A 125 9.07 -0.99 -4.75
CA ASN A 125 9.33 -2.44 -4.63
C ASN A 125 9.78 -3.09 -5.96
N ASN A 126 9.82 -2.33 -7.06
CA ASN A 126 10.08 -2.76 -8.44
C ASN A 126 9.06 -3.78 -9.00
N VAL A 127 7.84 -3.80 -8.47
CA VAL A 127 6.75 -4.66 -8.92
C VAL A 127 5.50 -3.80 -9.06
N CYS A 128 5.00 -3.62 -10.30
CA CYS A 128 3.74 -2.91 -10.52
C CYS A 128 2.56 -3.74 -9.99
N GLU A 129 2.08 -3.40 -8.80
CA GLU A 129 1.01 -4.12 -8.12
C GLU A 129 -0.38 -3.81 -8.68
N ILE A 130 -1.38 -4.62 -8.30
CA ILE A 130 -2.77 -4.26 -8.57
C ILE A 130 -3.06 -2.95 -7.83
N PHE A 131 -3.64 -1.96 -8.53
CA PHE A 131 -3.83 -0.57 -8.06
C PHE A 131 -2.62 0.37 -8.18
N GLU A 132 -1.50 -0.11 -8.72
CA GLU A 132 -0.42 0.74 -9.20
C GLU A 132 -0.54 0.97 -10.71
N SER A 133 -0.20 2.18 -11.14
CA SER A 133 -0.17 2.58 -12.54
C SER A 133 0.96 3.59 -12.77
N TYR A 134 1.22 3.94 -14.03
CA TYR A 134 2.17 5.01 -14.35
C TYR A 134 1.75 6.39 -13.77
N GLU A 135 0.47 6.58 -13.44
CA GLU A 135 -0.06 7.86 -12.92
C GLU A 135 0.22 8.05 -11.44
N ASN A 136 0.24 6.96 -10.66
CA ASN A 136 0.43 7.02 -9.21
C ASN A 136 1.74 6.38 -8.73
N CYS A 137 2.38 5.56 -9.57
CA CYS A 137 3.52 4.74 -9.18
C CYS A 137 4.46 4.42 -10.36
N CYS A 138 4.91 5.48 -11.07
CA CYS A 138 5.84 5.30 -12.20
C CYS A 138 7.17 4.65 -11.83
N ILE A 139 7.54 4.60 -10.54
CA ILE A 139 8.79 3.97 -10.08
C ILE A 139 8.76 2.46 -10.34
N ASP A 140 7.60 1.83 -10.12
CA ASP A 140 7.46 0.38 -10.26
C ASP A 140 6.80 -0.01 -11.59
N CYS A 141 5.85 0.80 -12.07
CA CYS A 141 5.12 0.54 -13.31
C CYS A 141 5.80 1.08 -14.57
N GLY A 142 6.80 1.96 -14.42
CA GLY A 142 7.41 2.68 -15.54
C GLY A 142 6.49 3.74 -16.14
N CYS A 143 6.99 4.45 -17.15
CA CYS A 143 6.22 5.43 -17.90
C CYS A 143 5.70 4.84 -19.22
N PRO A 144 4.51 5.25 -19.68
CA PRO A 144 3.88 4.69 -20.86
C PRO A 144 4.65 5.01 -22.15
N PHE A 145 5.40 6.11 -22.16
CA PHE A 145 6.18 6.56 -23.30
C PHE A 145 7.68 6.49 -23.04
N ASP A 146 8.44 6.13 -24.07
CA ASP A 146 9.91 5.96 -24.03
C ASP A 146 10.67 7.28 -23.83
N TYR A 147 10.04 8.41 -24.17
CA TYR A 147 10.55 9.76 -23.97
C TYR A 147 10.22 10.37 -22.60
N GLU A 148 9.50 9.64 -21.75
CA GLU A 148 9.19 10.06 -20.38
C GLU A 148 10.15 9.42 -19.38
N ILE A 149 10.41 10.15 -18.30
CA ILE A 149 11.19 9.70 -17.16
C ILE A 149 10.33 9.79 -15.90
N CYS A 150 10.43 8.79 -15.04
CA CYS A 150 9.73 8.82 -13.76
C CYS A 150 10.44 9.80 -12.80
N ASN A 151 9.75 10.87 -12.41
CA ASN A 151 10.20 11.76 -11.36
C ASN A 151 9.96 11.09 -10.00
N LYS A 152 11.01 10.51 -9.41
CA LYS A 152 10.95 9.76 -8.15
C LYS A 152 10.47 10.58 -6.94
N THR A 153 10.57 11.90 -6.98
CA THR A 153 10.11 12.77 -5.89
C THR A 153 8.59 12.98 -5.95
N LYS A 154 8.04 13.02 -7.17
CA LYS A 154 6.61 13.24 -7.41
C LYS A 154 5.82 11.96 -7.69
N ASN A 155 6.50 10.84 -7.94
CA ASN A 155 5.93 9.59 -8.46
C ASN A 155 5.09 9.79 -9.73
N ALA A 156 5.53 10.70 -10.60
CA ALA A 156 4.84 11.04 -11.84
C ALA A 156 5.79 10.97 -13.04
N CYS A 157 5.27 10.57 -14.19
CA CYS A 157 5.99 10.62 -15.46
C CYS A 157 6.11 12.05 -15.95
N GLU A 158 7.33 12.45 -16.30
CA GLU A 158 7.65 13.76 -16.85
C GLU A 158 8.40 13.56 -18.17
N VAL A 159 8.13 14.40 -19.16
CA VAL A 159 8.86 14.38 -20.43
C VAL A 159 10.34 14.67 -20.17
N ARG A 160 11.24 13.90 -20.79
CA ARG A 160 12.68 14.15 -20.64
C ARG A 160 13.01 15.58 -21.10
N PRO A 161 13.98 16.25 -20.47
CA PRO A 161 14.43 17.57 -20.92
C PRO A 161 15.01 17.47 -22.33
N MET A 162 14.56 18.35 -23.22
CA MET A 162 15.10 18.46 -24.58
C MET A 162 16.33 19.36 -24.62
N ASN A 163 17.28 19.04 -25.50
CA ASN A 163 18.44 19.91 -25.79
C ASN A 163 18.13 21.02 -26.83
N ILE A 164 16.89 21.49 -26.83
CA ILE A 164 16.40 22.63 -27.62
C ILE A 164 15.25 23.26 -26.84
N THR A 165 15.20 24.59 -26.77
CA THR A 165 14.07 25.28 -26.15
C THR A 165 12.90 25.40 -27.13
N GLU A 166 11.68 25.58 -26.62
CA GLU A 166 10.51 25.78 -27.47
C GLU A 166 10.66 27.01 -28.39
N SER A 167 11.27 28.09 -27.88
CA SER A 167 11.55 29.29 -28.69
C SER A 167 12.56 29.04 -29.80
N GLU A 168 13.64 28.29 -29.50
CA GLU A 168 14.64 27.93 -30.50
C GLU A 168 14.05 27.01 -31.57
N ALA A 169 13.22 26.05 -31.18
CA ALA A 169 12.49 25.18 -32.11
C ALA A 169 11.57 25.99 -33.05
N LEU A 170 10.88 27.00 -32.52
CA LEU A 170 10.05 27.91 -33.32
C LEU A 170 10.90 28.71 -34.31
N ASP A 171 12.03 29.28 -33.88
CA ASP A 171 12.94 30.01 -34.76
C ASP A 171 13.47 29.13 -35.90
N VAL A 172 13.84 27.88 -35.60
CA VAL A 172 14.28 26.90 -36.61
C VAL A 172 13.17 26.65 -37.64
N LEU A 173 11.93 26.45 -37.19
CA LEU A 173 10.79 26.21 -38.10
C LEU A 173 10.49 27.43 -38.98
N LEU A 174 10.43 28.63 -38.40
CA LEU A 174 10.13 29.85 -39.14
C LEU A 174 11.21 30.14 -40.19
N ASN A 175 12.49 29.95 -39.86
CA ASN A 175 13.58 30.07 -40.83
C ASN A 175 13.46 29.04 -41.96
N TYR A 176 13.14 27.78 -41.64
CA TYR A 176 12.90 26.73 -42.62
C TYR A 176 11.77 27.10 -43.61
N LEU A 177 10.62 27.56 -43.10
CA LEU A 177 9.47 27.93 -43.92
C LEU A 177 9.75 29.19 -44.76
N ASN A 178 10.39 30.21 -44.18
CA ASN A 178 10.78 31.41 -44.90
C ASN A 178 11.75 31.12 -46.06
N ASN A 179 12.70 30.21 -45.86
CA ASN A 179 13.62 29.76 -46.92
C ASN A 179 12.90 29.02 -48.06
N GLN A 180 11.70 28.50 -47.82
CA GLN A 180 10.82 27.93 -48.85
C GLN A 180 9.88 28.96 -49.49
N GLY A 181 10.00 30.24 -49.12
CA GLY A 181 9.11 31.30 -49.59
C GLY A 181 7.69 31.19 -49.01
N LYS A 182 7.52 30.55 -47.86
CA LYS A 182 6.23 30.43 -47.17
C LYS A 182 6.07 31.53 -46.13
N ASN A 183 4.96 32.26 -46.20
CA ASN A 183 4.60 33.27 -45.21
C ASN A 183 3.75 32.64 -44.10
N VAL A 184 4.23 32.73 -42.86
CA VAL A 184 3.55 32.19 -41.67
C VAL A 184 2.72 33.32 -41.05
N LEU A 185 1.41 33.12 -41.00
CA LEU A 185 0.45 34.05 -40.41
C LEU A 185 0.36 33.90 -38.89
N GLU A 186 0.33 32.64 -38.42
CA GLU A 186 0.17 32.29 -37.01
C GLU A 186 0.98 31.03 -36.68
N SER A 187 1.43 30.92 -35.42
CA SER A 187 2.16 29.77 -34.90
C SER A 187 1.87 29.53 -33.43
N GLU A 188 1.73 28.27 -33.04
CA GLU A 188 1.45 27.82 -31.67
C GLU A 188 2.29 26.59 -31.35
N ILE A 189 2.96 26.59 -30.19
CA ILE A 189 3.65 25.40 -29.66
C ILE A 189 2.59 24.51 -29.00
N PHE A 190 2.45 23.29 -29.50
CA PHE A 190 1.46 22.33 -29.01
C PHE A 190 1.99 21.47 -27.86
N GLY A 191 3.30 21.22 -27.82
CA GLY A 191 3.96 20.45 -26.78
C GLY A 191 5.16 19.67 -27.31
N ILE A 192 5.60 18.68 -26.54
CA ILE A 192 6.70 17.78 -26.91
C ILE A 192 6.15 16.37 -27.12
N GLY A 193 6.61 15.69 -28.17
CA GLY A 193 6.24 14.30 -28.42
C GLY A 193 7.06 13.65 -29.51
N GLN A 194 6.71 12.41 -29.87
CA GLN A 194 7.54 11.59 -30.74
C GLN A 194 7.27 11.85 -32.23
N CYS A 195 8.31 12.19 -32.98
CA CYS A 195 8.32 12.38 -34.43
C CYS A 195 9.18 11.28 -35.08
N GLY A 196 8.55 10.14 -35.42
CA GLY A 196 9.29 8.95 -35.84
C GLY A 196 10.02 8.31 -34.65
N ASN A 197 11.36 8.29 -34.67
CA ASN A 197 12.19 7.76 -33.59
C ASN A 197 12.87 8.84 -32.74
N LYS A 198 12.50 10.11 -32.94
CA LYS A 198 13.06 11.25 -32.23
C LYS A 198 12.00 11.95 -31.39
N LEU A 199 12.46 12.70 -30.40
CA LEU A 199 11.63 13.64 -29.66
C LEU A 199 11.61 14.98 -30.40
N CYS A 200 10.44 15.56 -30.58
CA CYS A 200 10.24 16.83 -31.24
C CYS A 200 9.41 17.79 -30.39
N VAL A 201 9.68 19.07 -30.55
CA VAL A 201 8.71 20.13 -30.23
C VAL A 201 7.70 20.19 -31.37
N PHE A 202 6.42 19.96 -31.07
CA PHE A 202 5.34 20.08 -32.03
C PHE A 202 4.85 21.52 -32.11
N ILE A 203 4.81 22.03 -33.33
CA ILE A 203 4.43 23.40 -33.62
C ILE A 203 3.36 23.36 -34.71
N ARG A 204 2.24 23.98 -34.41
CA ARG A 204 1.15 24.19 -35.35
C ARG A 204 1.32 25.55 -36.00
N VAL A 205 1.21 25.65 -37.32
CA VAL A 205 1.38 26.90 -38.07
C VAL A 205 0.26 27.11 -39.08
N LYS A 206 -0.14 28.36 -39.27
CA LYS A 206 -1.03 28.81 -40.34
C LYS A 206 -0.18 29.48 -41.42
N ILE A 207 -0.20 28.93 -42.63
CA ILE A 207 0.50 29.50 -43.79
C ILE A 207 -0.53 30.25 -44.66
N GLU A 208 -0.12 31.37 -45.26
CA GLU A 208 -1.00 32.28 -46.00
C GLU A 208 -1.80 31.61 -47.13
N ASP A 209 -1.16 30.74 -47.90
CA ASP A 209 -1.78 30.06 -49.06
C ASP A 209 -2.49 28.73 -48.71
N ASP A 210 -2.46 28.30 -47.45
CA ASP A 210 -3.06 27.03 -47.04
C ASP A 210 -4.45 27.26 -46.40
N GLU A 211 -5.41 26.38 -46.70
CA GLU A 211 -6.75 26.45 -46.10
C GLU A 211 -6.77 25.98 -44.63
N TRP A 212 -5.87 25.08 -44.26
CA TRP A 212 -5.78 24.49 -42.92
C TRP A 212 -4.47 24.84 -42.20
N TYR A 213 -4.41 24.49 -40.92
CA TYR A 213 -3.17 24.48 -40.16
C TYR A 213 -2.31 23.29 -40.56
N ARG A 214 -0.99 23.48 -40.54
CA ARG A 214 -0.02 22.39 -40.65
C ARG A 214 0.66 22.16 -39.31
N MET A 215 1.14 20.94 -39.10
CA MET A 215 1.86 20.57 -37.89
C MET A 215 3.27 20.13 -38.26
N PHE A 216 4.25 20.66 -37.55
CA PHE A 216 5.66 20.35 -37.72
C PHE A 216 6.25 19.89 -36.38
N GLY A 217 7.22 18.99 -36.45
CA GLY A 217 8.06 18.59 -35.32
C GLY A 217 9.49 19.05 -35.56
N VAL A 218 10.09 19.74 -34.60
CA VAL A 218 11.52 20.12 -34.62
C VAL A 218 12.28 19.30 -33.59
N ASP A 219 13.28 18.54 -34.04
CA ASP A 219 14.10 17.68 -33.17
C ASP A 219 15.28 18.43 -32.53
N GLU A 220 15.99 17.76 -31.62
CA GLU A 220 17.15 18.33 -30.90
C GLU A 220 18.33 18.66 -31.83
N GLU A 221 18.40 18.03 -33.00
CA GLU A 221 19.38 18.33 -34.03
C GLU A 221 18.93 19.42 -35.01
N ARG A 222 17.80 20.09 -34.71
CA ARG A 222 17.22 21.20 -35.49
C ARG A 222 16.75 20.79 -36.89
N ASN A 223 16.38 19.51 -37.06
CA ASN A 223 15.70 19.06 -38.28
C ASN A 223 14.19 19.32 -38.14
N VAL A 224 13.59 19.78 -39.23
CA VAL A 224 12.15 20.01 -39.33
C VAL A 224 11.49 18.82 -40.01
N ASN A 225 10.47 18.25 -39.36
CA ASN A 225 9.67 17.15 -39.86
C ASN A 225 8.20 17.59 -40.00
N GLU A 226 7.60 17.49 -41.18
CA GLU A 226 6.16 17.73 -41.35
C GLU A 226 5.38 16.53 -40.82
N ILE A 227 4.41 16.78 -39.94
CA ILE A 227 3.62 15.74 -39.28
C ILE A 227 2.25 15.67 -39.97
N PRO A 228 1.90 14.53 -40.60
CA PRO A 228 0.59 14.39 -41.22
C PRO A 228 -0.50 14.45 -40.15
N LEU A 229 -1.46 15.37 -40.34
CA LEU A 229 -2.69 15.38 -39.56
C LEU A 229 -3.57 14.22 -40.08
N LEU A 230 -3.77 13.21 -39.23
CA LEU A 230 -4.67 12.08 -39.48
C LEU A 230 -6.14 12.50 -39.34
#